data_AF-A0A6A6B258-F1
#
_entry.id   AF-A0A6A6B258-F1
#
_cell.length_a   1.000
_cell.length_b   1.000
_cell.length_c   1.000
_cell.angle_alpha   90.00
_cell.angle_beta   90.00
_cell.angle_gamma   90.00
#
_symmetry.space_group_name_H-M   'P 1'
#
loop_
_entity.id
_entity.type
_entity.pdbx_description
1 polymer ?
#
loop_
_entity_poly.entity_id
_entity_poly.type
_entity_poly.pdbx_seq_one_letter_code
_entity_poly.pdbx_strand_id
1 'polypeptide(L)'
;MATTKRTREDEEGFETPGKRRKTSTSSAGLSQAAEISEEDRLLLRLKDEENLPWKEIAARFQTDMGKSFQVPALQMRLKRLRERLRVWTDMDVKALRMAHEYYMENKFEIIAAKMAEFGASDKWTSKQCARKWVEIEPSATPFITTQDDNTPSYSFTASPVEAPSYLPYHLHMPQ
;
A
#
# COMPACT_ATOMS: atom_id res chain seq x y z
N MET A 1 -52.38 -10.02 -29.81
CA MET A 1 -52.92 -10.73 -28.64
C MET A 1 -51.85 -10.74 -27.57
N ALA A 2 -52.13 -10.07 -26.45
CA ALA A 2 -51.22 -9.88 -25.33
C ALA A 2 -51.44 -10.97 -24.28
N THR A 3 -50.37 -11.45 -23.64
CA THR A 3 -50.45 -12.31 -22.45
C THR A 3 -49.53 -11.75 -21.34
N THR A 4 -50.23 -11.19 -20.37
CA THR A 4 -49.93 -10.82 -18.97
C THR A 4 -48.61 -11.35 -18.37
N LYS A 5 -47.66 -10.48 -17.98
CA LYS A 5 -47.43 -9.92 -16.62
C LYS A 5 -47.74 -10.88 -15.45
N ARG A 6 -46.68 -11.28 -14.73
CA ARG A 6 -46.75 -11.68 -13.32
C ARG A 6 -45.64 -10.98 -12.54
N THR A 7 -45.99 -9.80 -12.06
CA THR A 7 -45.29 -8.97 -11.09
C THR A 7 -45.29 -9.68 -9.73
N ARG A 8 -44.16 -9.64 -9.01
CA ARG A 8 -44.10 -9.85 -7.56
C ARG A 8 -43.13 -8.80 -7.02
N GLU A 9 -43.70 -7.73 -6.49
CA GLU A 9 -43.05 -6.72 -5.66
C GLU A 9 -43.45 -6.96 -4.19
N ASP A 10 -42.85 -6.18 -3.29
CA ASP A 10 -42.85 -6.21 -1.81
C ASP A 10 -41.71 -7.07 -1.22
N GLU A 11 -40.77 -6.57 -0.41
CA GLU A 11 -40.81 -5.41 0.50
C GLU A 11 -39.38 -4.91 0.85
N GLU A 12 -39.29 -3.62 1.20
CA GLU A 12 -38.10 -2.83 1.53
C GLU A 12 -37.39 -3.23 2.85
N GLY A 13 -36.15 -2.74 3.03
CA GLY A 13 -35.83 -2.04 4.29
C GLY A 13 -34.65 -2.51 5.13
N PHE A 14 -33.59 -1.71 5.07
CA PHE A 14 -32.76 -1.24 6.21
C PHE A 14 -31.51 -2.02 6.68
N GLU A 15 -30.38 -1.50 6.17
CA GLU A 15 -29.15 -1.06 6.85
C GLU A 15 -28.40 -1.94 7.89
N THR A 16 -27.09 -1.94 7.68
CA THR A 16 -26.01 -2.55 8.44
C THR A 16 -25.89 -2.07 9.90
N PRO A 17 -25.21 -2.88 10.74
CA PRO A 17 -24.11 -2.31 11.50
C PRO A 17 -22.83 -3.13 11.36
N GLY A 18 -21.78 -2.44 10.91
CA GLY A 18 -20.42 -2.93 10.86
C GLY A 18 -19.92 -3.35 12.24
N LYS A 19 -19.77 -4.66 12.44
CA LYS A 19 -18.91 -5.20 13.49
C LYS A 19 -17.49 -5.29 12.93
N ARG A 20 -16.68 -4.29 13.32
CA ARG A 20 -15.22 -4.23 13.18
C ARG A 20 -14.63 -5.59 13.59
N ARG A 21 -14.27 -6.43 12.60
CA ARG A 21 -13.43 -7.60 12.87
C ARG A 21 -12.05 -7.08 13.22
N LYS A 22 -11.73 -7.20 14.50
CA LYS A 22 -10.43 -6.96 15.11
C LYS A 22 -9.42 -7.81 14.35
N THR A 23 -8.62 -7.18 13.49
CA THR A 23 -7.55 -7.84 12.75
C THR A 23 -6.43 -8.09 13.77
N SER A 24 -6.30 -9.34 14.20
CA SER A 24 -5.19 -9.84 15.01
C SER A 24 -4.06 -10.21 14.04
N THR A 25 -3.25 -9.22 13.72
CA THR A 25 -1.99 -9.37 12.98
C THR A 25 -0.90 -9.87 13.91
N SER A 26 -0.66 -11.20 13.95
CA SER A 26 0.68 -11.77 14.29
C SER A 26 0.83 -13.28 14.17
N SER A 27 -0.19 -14.06 13.76
CA SER A 27 -0.06 -15.53 13.64
C SER A 27 -0.56 -16.14 12.32
N ALA A 28 -0.77 -15.32 11.28
CA ALA A 28 -1.50 -15.71 10.07
C ALA A 28 -0.86 -16.88 9.28
N GLY A 29 0.47 -17.04 9.35
CA GLY A 29 1.17 -18.08 8.58
C GLY A 29 0.99 -19.49 9.15
N LEU A 30 0.88 -19.64 10.47
CA LEU A 30 0.76 -20.96 11.11
C LEU A 30 -0.70 -21.43 11.22
N SER A 31 -1.65 -20.49 11.29
CA SER A 31 -3.08 -20.78 11.34
C SER A 31 -3.68 -21.24 10.01
N GLN A 32 -3.03 -20.95 8.87
CA GLN A 32 -3.60 -21.27 7.55
C GLN A 32 -3.51 -22.78 7.19
N ALA A 33 -2.50 -23.49 7.71
CA ALA A 33 -2.36 -24.93 7.53
C ALA A 33 -3.41 -25.74 8.33
N ALA A 34 -3.92 -25.18 9.42
CA ALA A 34 -5.00 -25.76 10.22
C ALA A 34 -6.38 -25.60 9.55
N GLU A 35 -6.51 -24.75 8.52
CA GLU A 35 -7.77 -24.43 7.83
C GLU A 35 -7.93 -25.17 6.47
N ILE A 36 -7.19 -26.25 6.23
CA ILE A 36 -7.36 -27.06 5.01
C ILE A 36 -8.42 -28.14 5.28
N SER A 37 -9.55 -28.03 4.56
CA SER A 37 -10.63 -29.03 4.58
C SER A 37 -10.12 -30.42 4.16
N GLU A 38 -10.76 -31.47 4.65
CA GLU A 38 -10.47 -32.85 4.26
C GLU A 38 -10.54 -33.05 2.73
N GLU A 39 -11.51 -32.42 2.07
CA GLU A 39 -11.63 -32.40 0.61
C GLU A 39 -10.39 -31.82 -0.07
N ASP A 40 -9.84 -30.74 0.48
CA ASP A 40 -8.66 -30.06 -0.08
C ASP A 40 -7.39 -30.90 0.12
N ARG A 41 -7.29 -31.63 1.25
CA ARG A 41 -6.18 -32.57 1.50
C ARG A 41 -6.21 -33.75 0.54
N LEU A 42 -7.40 -34.32 0.30
CA LEU A 42 -7.58 -35.39 -0.69
C LEU A 42 -7.20 -34.89 -2.09
N LEU A 43 -7.64 -33.69 -2.47
CA LEU A 43 -7.33 -33.10 -3.78
C LEU A 43 -5.81 -32.94 -4.00
N LEU A 44 -5.08 -32.48 -2.97
CA LEU A 44 -3.63 -32.33 -3.03
C LEU A 44 -2.93 -33.68 -3.16
N ARG A 45 -3.28 -34.67 -2.31
CA ARG A 45 -2.70 -36.01 -2.37
C ARG A 45 -2.87 -36.64 -3.75
N LEU A 46 -4.11 -36.73 -4.24
CA LEU A 46 -4.40 -37.41 -5.51
C LEU A 46 -3.67 -36.74 -6.68
N LYS A 47 -3.49 -35.42 -6.63
CA LYS A 47 -2.85 -34.67 -7.71
C LYS A 47 -1.33 -34.64 -7.63
N ASP A 48 -0.75 -34.47 -6.45
CA ASP A 48 0.68 -34.19 -6.28
C ASP A 48 1.47 -35.42 -5.80
N GLU A 49 0.90 -36.25 -4.93
CA GLU A 49 1.53 -37.50 -4.48
C GLU A 49 1.29 -38.63 -5.48
N GLU A 50 0.02 -38.87 -5.86
CA GLU A 50 -0.37 -39.99 -6.72
C GLU A 50 -0.35 -39.65 -8.22
N ASN A 51 -0.27 -38.36 -8.57
CA ASN A 51 -0.18 -37.87 -9.94
C ASN A 51 -1.31 -38.37 -10.88
N LEU A 52 -2.53 -38.53 -10.34
CA LEU A 52 -3.67 -39.02 -11.10
C LEU A 52 -4.20 -37.99 -12.12
N PRO A 53 -4.77 -38.45 -13.25
CA PRO A 53 -5.47 -37.57 -14.18
C PRO A 53 -6.81 -37.11 -13.59
N TRP A 54 -7.28 -35.93 -14.00
CA TRP A 54 -8.47 -35.30 -13.43
C TRP A 54 -9.75 -36.14 -13.42
N LYS A 55 -9.94 -36.98 -14.44
CA LYS A 55 -11.10 -37.87 -14.53
C LYS A 55 -11.11 -38.91 -13.40
N GLU A 56 -9.95 -39.50 -13.10
CA GLU A 56 -9.80 -40.46 -12.01
C GLU A 56 -9.91 -39.78 -10.65
N ILE A 57 -9.38 -38.55 -10.52
CA ILE A 57 -9.59 -37.74 -9.30
C ILE A 57 -11.09 -37.53 -9.05
N ALA A 58 -11.87 -37.15 -10.07
CA ALA A 58 -13.32 -36.98 -9.92
C ALA A 58 -14.03 -38.29 -9.50
N ALA A 59 -13.61 -39.43 -10.04
CA ALA A 59 -14.12 -40.74 -9.62
C ALA A 59 -13.77 -41.04 -8.14
N ARG A 60 -12.54 -40.76 -7.71
CA ARG A 60 -12.11 -40.90 -6.30
C ARG A 60 -12.93 -40.03 -5.36
N PHE A 61 -13.23 -38.78 -5.72
CA PHE A 61 -14.12 -37.93 -4.92
C PHE A 61 -15.53 -38.52 -4.77
N GLN A 62 -16.05 -39.15 -5.82
CA GLN A 62 -17.34 -39.83 -5.76
C GLN A 62 -17.29 -41.07 -4.86
N THR A 63 -16.25 -41.89 -4.97
CA THR A 63 -16.10 -43.12 -4.18
C THR A 63 -15.76 -42.86 -2.73
N ASP A 64 -14.79 -41.98 -2.46
CA ASP A 64 -14.23 -41.76 -1.12
C ASP A 64 -15.11 -40.81 -0.29
N MET A 65 -15.77 -39.83 -0.93
CA MET A 65 -16.55 -38.79 -0.23
C MET A 65 -18.03 -38.75 -0.61
N GLY A 66 -18.49 -39.59 -1.55
CA GLY A 66 -19.86 -39.57 -2.04
C GLY A 66 -20.23 -38.31 -2.83
N LYS A 67 -19.25 -37.52 -3.29
CA LYS A 67 -19.46 -36.21 -3.92
C LYS A 67 -19.01 -36.21 -5.37
N SER A 68 -19.91 -35.81 -6.26
CA SER A 68 -19.60 -35.67 -7.68
C SER A 68 -19.12 -34.26 -7.98
N PHE A 69 -17.94 -34.14 -8.56
CA PHE A 69 -17.41 -32.87 -9.04
C PHE A 69 -17.10 -32.93 -10.53
N GLN A 70 -17.40 -31.84 -11.24
CA GLN A 70 -16.94 -31.65 -12.61
C GLN A 70 -15.43 -31.36 -12.61
N VAL A 71 -14.70 -31.87 -13.60
CA VAL A 71 -13.25 -31.66 -13.73
C VAL A 71 -12.83 -30.18 -13.64
N PRO A 72 -13.49 -29.23 -14.33
CA PRO A 72 -13.14 -27.81 -14.22
C PRO A 72 -13.29 -27.25 -12.80
N ALA A 73 -14.26 -27.75 -12.02
CA ALA A 73 -14.46 -27.33 -10.64
C ALA A 73 -13.29 -27.77 -9.75
N LEU A 74 -12.81 -29.01 -9.90
CA LEU A 74 -11.63 -29.53 -9.20
C LEU A 74 -10.35 -28.76 -9.58
N GLN A 75 -10.18 -28.45 -10.87
CA GLN A 75 -9.06 -27.65 -11.35
C GLN A 75 -9.04 -26.25 -10.72
N MET A 76 -10.18 -25.56 -10.74
CA MET A 76 -10.30 -24.24 -10.12
C MET A 76 -10.10 -24.31 -8.61
N ARG A 77 -10.62 -25.34 -7.96
CA ARG A 77 -10.44 -25.56 -6.53
C ARG A 77 -8.97 -25.73 -6.18
N LEU A 78 -8.24 -26.60 -6.88
CA LEU A 78 -6.80 -26.78 -6.66
C LEU A 78 -6.02 -25.48 -6.93
N LYS A 79 -6.34 -24.76 -8.02
CA LYS A 79 -5.69 -23.48 -8.34
C LYS A 79 -5.81 -22.50 -7.18
N ARG A 80 -7.02 -22.30 -6.66
CA ARG A 80 -7.29 -21.39 -5.52
C ARG A 80 -6.66 -21.89 -4.23
N LEU A 81 -6.68 -23.20 -4.01
CA LEU A 81 -6.07 -23.82 -2.86
C LEU A 81 -4.57 -23.54 -2.82
N ARG A 82 -3.85 -23.71 -3.94
CA ARG A 82 -2.42 -23.42 -4.03
C ARG A 82 -2.09 -21.97 -3.76
N GLU A 83 -2.88 -21.04 -4.29
CA GLU A 83 -2.70 -19.61 -3.98
C GLU A 83 -2.89 -19.35 -2.49
N ARG A 84 -3.93 -19.94 -1.88
CA ARG A 84 -4.18 -19.81 -0.44
C ARG A 84 -3.08 -20.42 0.41
N LEU A 85 -2.42 -21.49 -0.05
CA LEU A 85 -1.31 -22.15 0.65
C LEU A 85 0.05 -21.53 0.34
N ARG A 86 0.12 -20.46 -0.44
CA ARG A 86 1.37 -19.82 -0.79
C ARG A 86 2.01 -19.23 0.46
N VAL A 87 3.18 -19.78 0.82
CA VAL A 87 3.99 -19.30 1.94
C VAL A 87 5.02 -18.31 1.42
N TRP A 88 5.13 -17.16 2.08
CA TRP A 88 6.25 -16.24 1.87
C TRP A 88 7.51 -16.83 2.49
N THR A 89 8.55 -17.02 1.68
CA THR A 89 9.84 -17.46 2.21
C THR A 89 10.55 -16.31 2.93
N ASP A 90 11.49 -16.63 3.81
CA ASP A 90 12.32 -15.60 4.46
C ASP A 90 13.08 -14.73 3.44
N MET A 91 13.47 -15.33 2.32
CA MET A 91 14.07 -14.62 1.19
C MET A 91 13.10 -13.64 0.54
N ASP A 92 11.84 -14.04 0.32
CA ASP A 92 10.81 -13.16 -0.24
C ASP A 92 10.55 -11.96 0.68
N VAL A 93 10.45 -12.21 2.00
CA VAL A 93 10.23 -11.15 2.99
C VAL A 93 11.43 -10.22 3.06
N LYS A 94 12.65 -10.75 3.02
CA LYS A 94 13.88 -9.93 2.98
C LYS A 94 13.94 -9.07 1.72
N ALA A 95 13.68 -9.67 0.55
CA ALA A 95 13.65 -8.96 -0.72
C ALA A 95 12.59 -7.84 -0.71
N LEU A 96 11.40 -8.11 -0.17
CA LEU A 96 10.34 -7.12 -0.03
C LEU A 96 10.79 -5.93 0.84
N ARG A 97 11.44 -6.19 1.98
CA ARG A 97 11.96 -5.13 2.86
C ARG A 97 13.00 -4.27 2.14
N MET A 98 13.96 -4.90 1.47
CA MET A 98 14.99 -4.19 0.71
C MET A 98 14.39 -3.37 -0.43
N ALA A 99 13.42 -3.90 -1.16
CA ALA A 99 12.74 -3.18 -2.24
C ALA A 99 11.96 -1.96 -1.70
N HIS A 100 11.28 -2.12 -0.56
CA HIS A 100 10.56 -1.03 0.09
C HIS A 100 11.51 0.07 0.60
N GLU A 101 12.60 -0.30 1.26
CA GLU A 101 13.64 0.63 1.73
C GLU A 101 14.26 1.40 0.55
N TYR A 102 14.64 0.69 -0.51
CA TYR A 102 15.15 1.31 -1.74
C TYR A 102 14.15 2.32 -2.31
N TYR A 103 12.85 1.97 -2.40
CA TYR A 103 11.83 2.90 -2.86
C TYR A 103 11.73 4.13 -1.96
N MET A 104 11.73 3.97 -0.64
CA MET A 104 11.62 5.10 0.30
C MET A 104 12.74 6.13 0.09
N GLU A 105 13.97 5.66 -0.12
CA GLU A 105 15.15 6.50 -0.33
C GLU A 105 15.20 7.09 -1.76
N ASN A 106 14.78 6.32 -2.76
CA ASN A 106 14.99 6.64 -4.17
C ASN A 106 13.70 7.00 -4.93
N LYS A 107 12.56 7.20 -4.25
CA LYS A 107 11.26 7.44 -4.90
C LYS A 107 11.32 8.57 -5.94
N PHE A 108 12.04 9.66 -5.64
CA PHE A 108 12.12 10.79 -6.56
C PHE A 108 13.14 10.59 -7.68
N GLU A 109 14.15 9.73 -7.52
CA GLU A 109 14.98 9.26 -8.65
C GLU A 109 14.15 8.42 -9.62
N ILE A 110 13.33 7.50 -9.08
CA ILE A 110 12.41 6.68 -9.87
C ILE A 110 11.40 7.57 -10.61
N ILE A 111 10.81 8.56 -9.92
CA ILE A 111 9.87 9.51 -10.52
C ILE A 111 10.55 10.32 -11.62
N ALA A 112 11.72 10.91 -11.35
CA ALA A 112 12.48 11.70 -12.33
C ALA A 112 12.76 10.91 -13.61
N ALA A 113 13.18 9.64 -13.47
CA ALA A 113 13.39 8.75 -14.61
C ALA A 113 12.11 8.52 -15.43
N LYS A 114 10.93 8.50 -14.78
CA LYS A 114 9.64 8.27 -15.42
C LYS A 114 8.96 9.51 -15.98
N MET A 115 9.36 10.72 -15.59
CA MET A 115 8.72 11.98 -16.02
C MET A 115 8.60 12.09 -17.55
N ALA A 116 9.63 11.69 -18.29
CA ALA A 116 9.63 11.74 -19.76
C ALA A 116 8.62 10.75 -20.37
N GLU A 117 8.45 9.56 -19.79
CA GLU A 117 7.46 8.57 -20.23
C GLU A 117 6.02 9.08 -20.03
N PHE A 118 5.82 9.99 -19.08
CA PHE A 118 4.54 10.65 -18.81
C PHE A 118 4.36 11.99 -19.55
N GLY A 119 5.23 12.29 -20.52
CA GLY A 119 5.06 13.44 -21.42
C GLY A 119 5.74 14.72 -20.95
N ALA A 120 6.62 14.68 -19.95
CA ALA A 120 7.49 15.82 -19.66
C ALA A 120 8.48 16.02 -20.83
N SER A 121 8.49 17.23 -21.39
CA SER A 121 9.44 17.63 -22.43
C SER A 121 10.87 17.72 -21.90
N ASP A 122 11.01 18.18 -20.66
CA ASP A 122 12.30 18.46 -20.03
C ASP A 122 12.77 17.31 -19.14
N LYS A 123 14.10 17.20 -19.00
CA LYS A 123 14.71 16.29 -18.03
C LYS A 123 14.66 16.92 -16.64
N TRP A 124 13.88 16.31 -15.76
CA TRP A 124 13.76 16.72 -14.37
C TRP A 124 14.67 15.88 -13.47
N THR A 125 15.38 16.53 -12.55
CA THR A 125 16.15 15.84 -11.51
C THR A 125 15.25 15.42 -10.36
N SER A 126 15.68 14.41 -9.60
CA SER A 126 14.99 13.93 -8.39
C SER A 126 14.66 15.06 -7.40
N LYS A 127 15.60 15.96 -7.14
CA LYS A 127 15.41 17.11 -6.23
C LYS A 127 14.33 18.07 -6.73
N GLN A 128 14.25 18.33 -8.03
CA GLN A 128 13.22 19.20 -8.61
C GLN A 128 11.84 18.56 -8.51
N CYS A 129 11.73 17.27 -8.82
CA CYS A 129 10.50 16.50 -8.63
C CYS A 129 10.07 16.51 -7.15
N ALA A 130 11.00 16.31 -6.21
CA ALA A 130 10.73 16.34 -4.78
C ALA A 130 10.17 17.68 -4.31
N ARG A 131 10.83 18.78 -4.67
CA ARG A 131 10.37 20.13 -4.32
C ARG A 131 9.00 20.41 -4.91
N LYS A 132 8.78 20.05 -6.19
CA LYS A 132 7.50 20.28 -6.84
C LYS A 132 6.37 19.45 -6.21
N TRP A 133 6.68 18.23 -5.78
CA TRP A 133 5.73 17.37 -5.10
C TRP A 133 5.24 17.97 -3.78
N VAL A 134 6.12 18.59 -2.98
CA VAL A 134 5.73 19.27 -1.72
C VAL A 134 4.78 20.45 -1.98
N GLU A 135 4.98 21.19 -3.08
CA GLU A 135 4.10 22.30 -3.45
C GLU A 135 2.68 21.85 -3.83
N ILE A 136 2.56 20.73 -4.55
CA ILE A 136 1.27 20.23 -5.07
C ILE A 136 0.53 19.31 -4.09
N GLU A 137 1.27 18.68 -3.16
CA GLU A 137 0.73 17.86 -2.07
C GLU A 137 1.15 18.42 -0.70
N PRO A 138 0.58 19.56 -0.26
CA PRO A 138 0.92 20.16 1.03
C PRO A 138 0.58 19.25 2.22
N SER A 139 -0.43 18.40 2.06
CA SER A 139 -0.91 17.42 3.04
C SER A 139 0.01 16.21 3.25
N ALA A 140 1.03 16.01 2.41
CA ALA A 140 1.97 14.89 2.51
C ALA A 140 3.21 15.18 3.38
N THR A 141 3.24 16.33 4.07
CA THR A 141 4.33 16.65 5.00
C THR A 141 4.09 16.00 6.37
N PRO A 142 4.86 14.95 6.77
CA PRO A 142 5.06 14.71 8.19
C PRO A 142 5.75 15.95 8.75
N PHE A 143 5.18 16.51 9.81
CA PHE A 143 5.62 17.67 10.56
C PHE A 143 7.13 17.58 10.88
N ILE A 144 7.99 18.14 10.01
CA ILE A 144 9.42 18.28 10.26
C ILE A 144 9.70 19.76 10.46
N THR A 145 9.88 20.08 11.74
CA THR A 145 10.66 21.15 12.36
C THR A 145 10.91 22.41 11.54
N THR A 146 10.37 23.52 12.03
CA THR A 146 10.86 24.88 11.78
C THR A 146 12.37 24.91 11.99
N GLN A 147 13.14 24.97 10.90
CA GLN A 147 14.52 25.38 10.94
C GLN A 147 14.56 26.84 10.49
N ASP A 148 14.86 27.68 11.48
CA ASP A 148 15.25 29.08 11.38
C ASP A 148 16.12 29.33 10.13
N ASP A 149 15.62 30.11 9.18
CA ASP A 149 16.45 30.78 8.19
C ASP A 149 16.02 32.25 8.13
N ASN A 150 16.59 33.00 9.07
CA ASN A 150 16.68 34.45 9.16
C ASN A 150 17.32 35.00 7.86
N THR A 151 16.49 35.28 6.86
CA THR A 151 16.86 36.12 5.71
C THR A 151 16.29 37.53 5.94
N PRO A 152 17.13 38.56 6.16
CA PRO A 152 16.64 39.92 6.33
C PRO A 152 16.13 40.48 5.00
N SER A 153 14.81 40.51 4.87
CA SER A 153 14.08 41.34 3.90
C SER A 153 14.30 42.82 4.25
N TYR A 154 15.07 43.52 3.42
CA TYR A 154 15.25 44.97 3.49
C TYR A 154 13.93 45.67 3.14
N SER A 155 13.17 46.07 4.15
CA SER A 155 12.01 46.94 3.98
C SER A 155 12.43 48.39 4.23
N PHE A 156 12.52 49.15 3.14
CA PHE A 156 12.79 50.59 3.11
C PHE A 156 11.50 51.36 3.46
N THR A 157 11.31 51.73 4.72
CA THR A 157 10.43 52.85 5.13
C THR A 157 10.76 53.31 6.56
N ALA A 158 11.71 54.21 6.73
CA ALA A 158 11.75 55.07 7.92
C ALA A 158 12.37 56.43 7.57
N SER A 159 11.52 57.45 7.65
CA SER A 159 11.77 58.88 7.45
C SER A 159 12.59 59.46 8.64
N PRO A 160 13.34 60.56 8.46
CA PRO A 160 14.44 60.95 9.33
C PRO A 160 13.99 61.81 10.52
N VAL A 161 14.58 61.59 11.69
CA VAL A 161 14.70 62.62 12.72
C VAL A 161 16.18 62.86 12.96
N GLU A 162 16.57 64.10 12.71
CA GLU A 162 17.90 64.68 12.77
C GLU A 162 18.31 64.94 14.23
N ALA A 163 19.40 64.28 14.66
CA ALA A 163 20.57 64.68 15.47
C ALA A 163 20.44 65.67 16.69
N PRO A 164 21.44 65.79 17.60
CA PRO A 164 22.76 65.11 17.65
C PRO A 164 23.16 64.54 19.03
N SER A 165 23.85 63.40 19.02
CA SER A 165 24.72 62.96 20.14
C SER A 165 26.16 63.37 19.84
N TYR A 166 26.63 64.49 20.39
CA TYR A 166 28.05 64.81 20.42
C TYR A 166 28.69 64.11 21.63
N LEU A 167 29.53 63.10 21.38
CA LEU A 167 30.53 62.58 22.32
C LEU A 167 31.74 63.56 22.34
N PRO A 168 32.58 63.62 23.40
CA PRO A 168 33.61 62.59 23.59
C PRO A 168 33.92 62.22 25.04
N TYR A 169 34.27 60.94 25.20
CA TYR A 169 34.92 60.37 26.37
C TYR A 169 36.21 61.14 26.72
N HIS A 170 36.29 61.66 27.94
CA HIS A 170 37.57 62.00 28.57
C HIS A 170 37.99 60.83 29.48
N LEU A 171 38.92 60.02 28.97
CA LEU A 171 39.74 59.14 29.80
C LEU A 171 40.75 60.01 30.57
N HIS A 172 40.62 60.06 31.89
CA HIS A 172 41.69 60.55 32.78
C HIS A 172 41.83 59.58 33.95
N MET A 173 42.99 58.95 34.04
CA MET A 173 43.38 57.99 35.08
C MET A 173 44.11 58.77 36.20
N PRO A 174 43.89 58.45 37.49
CA PRO A 174 44.48 59.21 38.59
C PRO A 174 45.85 58.69 39.04
N GLN A 175 46.70 59.67 39.41
CA GLN A 175 47.88 59.68 40.32
C GLN A 175 48.96 58.62 40.15
#